data_AF-A0A535TL29-F1
#
_entry.id   AF-A0A535TL29-F1
#
_cell.length_a   1.000
_cell.length_b   1.000
_cell.length_c   1.000
_cell.angle_alpha   90.00
_cell.angle_beta   90.00
_cell.angle_gamma   90.00
#
_symmetry.space_group_name_H-M   'P 1'
#
loop_
_entity.id
_entity.type
_entity.pdbx_description
1 polymer ?
#
loop_
_entity_poly.entity_id
_entity_poly.type
_entity_poly.pdbx_seq_one_letter_code
_entity_poly.pdbx_strand_id
1 'polypeptide(L)'
;MQDGSGTMRLGSGAFEGSYSFKSRMEDGPGTNPEELIGAAHAGCFSMAFANGLTQAGHKPQEIRTTASVHFDKGDKGWGITRIDLATEGDVPGIDEATFKRLAEDAKKDCPVSKA
;
A
#
# COMPACT_ATOMS: atom_id res chain seq x y z
N MET A 1 6.50 -3.51 -28.19
CA MET A 1 6.14 -3.18 -26.79
C MET A 1 6.90 -4.04 -25.79
N GLN A 2 7.08 -5.35 -26.03
CA GLN A 2 7.74 -6.25 -25.10
C GLN A 2 9.23 -5.94 -24.85
N ASP A 3 9.92 -5.33 -25.82
CA ASP A 3 11.33 -4.93 -25.68
C ASP A 3 11.54 -3.49 -25.19
N GLY A 4 10.45 -2.79 -24.83
CA GLY A 4 10.53 -1.42 -24.35
C GLY A 4 10.89 -1.35 -22.87
N SER A 5 11.74 -0.38 -22.52
CA SER A 5 12.10 -0.05 -21.14
C SER A 5 12.02 1.45 -20.90
N GLY A 6 11.76 1.84 -19.65
CA GLY A 6 11.80 3.24 -19.22
C GLY A 6 12.19 3.37 -17.74
N THR A 7 12.12 4.60 -17.23
CA THR A 7 12.30 4.89 -15.81
C THR A 7 11.08 5.64 -15.27
N MET A 8 10.78 5.42 -13.99
CA MET A 8 9.78 6.15 -13.22
C MET A 8 10.51 6.90 -12.11
N ARG A 9 10.14 8.15 -11.88
CA ARG A 9 10.76 8.99 -10.85
C ARG A 9 9.70 9.72 -10.05
N LEU A 10 9.89 9.77 -8.74
CA LEU A 10 9.06 10.61 -7.88
C LEU A 10 9.41 12.09 -8.09
N GLY A 11 8.42 12.98 -8.06
CA GLY A 11 8.64 14.42 -8.21
C GLY A 11 9.57 15.01 -7.13
N SER A 12 9.66 14.36 -5.98
CA SER A 12 10.59 14.73 -4.89
C SER A 12 12.04 14.30 -5.15
N GLY A 13 12.28 13.40 -6.10
CA GLY A 13 13.59 12.78 -6.33
C GLY A 13 13.97 11.67 -5.34
N ALA A 14 13.09 11.30 -4.39
CA ALA A 14 13.38 10.27 -3.39
C ALA A 14 13.52 8.85 -3.95
N PHE A 15 13.00 8.61 -5.16
CA PHE A 15 13.09 7.34 -5.85
C PHE A 15 13.12 7.54 -7.37
N GLU A 16 13.98 6.76 -8.02
CA GLU A 16 13.97 6.52 -9.46
C GLU A 16 14.15 5.01 -9.68
N GLY A 17 13.31 4.41 -10.52
CA GLY A 17 13.31 2.97 -10.79
C GLY A 17 13.06 2.66 -12.24
N SER A 18 13.78 1.69 -12.79
CA SER A 18 13.52 1.16 -14.14
C SER A 18 12.23 0.34 -14.15
N TYR A 19 11.52 0.38 -15.27
CA TYR A 19 10.36 -0.47 -15.53
C TYR A 19 10.37 -0.94 -16.98
N SER A 20 9.74 -2.08 -17.23
CA SER A 20 9.56 -2.66 -18.56
C SER A 20 8.25 -3.44 -18.62
N PHE A 21 7.92 -3.97 -19.78
CA PHE A 21 6.82 -4.94 -19.88
C PHE A 21 7.06 -6.16 -18.97
N LYS A 22 8.31 -6.65 -18.93
CA LYS A 22 8.69 -7.82 -18.12
C LYS A 22 8.55 -7.56 -16.63
N SER A 23 9.06 -6.44 -16.11
CA SER A 23 8.95 -6.13 -14.66
C SER A 23 7.52 -5.86 -14.19
N ARG A 24 6.59 -5.65 -15.13
CA ARG A 24 5.18 -5.37 -14.83
C ARG A 24 4.26 -6.57 -15.01
N MET A 25 4.51 -7.41 -16.00
CA MET A 25 3.61 -8.51 -16.38
C MET A 25 4.20 -9.90 -16.06
N GLU A 26 5.49 -9.96 -15.82
CA GLU A 26 6.25 -11.16 -15.50
C GLU A 26 7.07 -10.91 -14.23
N ASP A 27 7.80 -11.92 -13.78
CA ASP A 27 8.73 -11.78 -12.66
C ASP A 27 10.12 -11.40 -13.22
N GLY A 28 10.37 -10.10 -13.35
CA GLY A 28 11.54 -9.55 -14.03
C GLY A 28 12.16 -8.36 -13.29
N PRO A 29 13.46 -8.07 -13.51
CA PRO A 29 14.17 -7.02 -12.77
C PRO A 29 13.62 -5.63 -13.07
N GLY A 30 13.55 -4.80 -12.02
CA GLY A 30 12.96 -3.46 -12.06
C GLY A 30 11.81 -3.34 -11.07
N THR A 31 11.12 -2.21 -11.11
CA THR A 31 9.87 -2.00 -10.37
C THR A 31 8.71 -1.97 -11.35
N ASN A 32 7.50 -1.74 -10.84
CA ASN A 32 6.30 -1.50 -11.63
C ASN A 32 5.40 -0.45 -10.94
N PRO A 33 4.45 0.14 -11.68
CA PRO A 33 3.50 1.10 -11.10
C PRO A 33 2.71 0.55 -9.90
N GLU A 34 2.40 -0.74 -9.92
CA GLU A 34 1.59 -1.42 -8.92
C GLU A 34 2.30 -1.45 -7.54
N GLU A 35 3.61 -1.69 -7.50
CA GLU A 35 4.41 -1.61 -6.27
C GLU A 35 4.39 -0.21 -5.64
N LEU A 36 4.48 0.84 -6.46
CA LEU A 36 4.46 2.22 -5.98
C LEU A 36 3.08 2.61 -5.43
N ILE A 37 2.00 2.10 -6.04
CA ILE A 37 0.63 2.24 -5.53
C ILE A 37 0.51 1.50 -4.19
N GLY A 38 1.03 0.28 -4.09
CA GLY A 38 1.07 -0.50 -2.85
C GLY A 38 1.81 0.26 -1.74
N ALA A 39 2.99 0.79 -2.02
CA ALA A 39 3.77 1.58 -1.07
C ALA A 39 3.02 2.83 -0.60
N ALA A 40 2.38 3.56 -1.52
CA ALA A 40 1.55 4.70 -1.17
C ALA A 40 0.36 4.31 -0.28
N HIS A 41 -0.32 3.20 -0.59
CA HIS A 41 -1.46 2.71 0.19
C HIS A 41 -1.06 2.26 1.58
N ALA A 42 0.01 1.46 1.70
CA ALA A 42 0.54 0.99 2.97
C ALA A 42 0.94 2.16 3.89
N GLY A 43 1.63 3.16 3.35
CA GLY A 43 2.02 4.35 4.10
C GLY A 43 0.82 5.19 4.55
N CYS A 44 -0.12 5.44 3.64
CA CYS A 44 -1.34 6.20 3.93
C CYS A 44 -2.20 5.53 5.01
N PHE A 45 -2.43 4.22 4.86
CA PHE A 45 -3.14 3.41 5.84
C PHE A 45 -2.45 3.44 7.21
N SER A 46 -1.14 3.19 7.26
CA SER A 46 -0.40 3.12 8.53
C SER A 46 -0.46 4.45 9.29
N MET A 47 -0.38 5.57 8.58
CA MET A 47 -0.49 6.90 9.19
C MET A 47 -1.91 7.19 9.69
N ALA A 48 -2.93 6.86 8.90
CA ALA A 48 -4.33 7.00 9.33
C ALA A 48 -4.65 6.13 10.55
N PHE A 49 -4.15 4.89 10.57
CA PHE A 49 -4.33 3.97 11.67
C PHE A 49 -3.61 4.43 12.94
N ALA A 50 -2.36 4.89 12.83
CA ALA A 50 -1.63 5.50 13.95
C ALA A 50 -2.36 6.70 14.56
N ASN A 51 -2.93 7.55 13.70
CA ASN A 51 -3.72 8.69 14.13
C ASN A 51 -5.01 8.25 14.83
N GLY A 52 -5.74 7.28 14.27
CA GLY A 52 -6.96 6.72 14.89
C GLY A 52 -6.70 6.10 16.27
N LEU A 53 -5.60 5.36 16.41
CA LEU A 53 -5.14 4.82 17.70
C LEU A 53 -4.87 5.96 18.70
N THR A 54 -4.11 6.97 18.27
CA THR A 54 -3.74 8.11 19.13
C THR A 54 -4.97 8.89 19.60
N GLN A 55 -5.95 9.12 18.72
CA GLN A 55 -7.21 9.80 19.05
C GLN A 55 -8.06 8.99 20.04
N ALA A 56 -7.97 7.66 19.99
CA ALA A 56 -8.62 6.76 20.95
C ALA A 56 -7.85 6.61 22.27
N GLY A 57 -6.73 7.33 22.47
CA GLY A 57 -5.93 7.29 23.69
C GLY A 57 -4.88 6.17 23.72
N HIS A 58 -4.66 5.46 22.61
CA HIS A 58 -3.64 4.42 22.48
C HIS A 58 -2.45 4.95 21.70
N LYS A 59 -1.26 4.91 22.29
CA LYS A 59 -0.04 5.38 21.63
C LYS A 59 0.68 4.21 20.96
N PRO A 60 0.65 4.08 19.61
CA PRO A 60 1.40 3.04 18.93
C PRO A 60 2.90 3.30 19.07
N GLN A 61 3.68 2.24 19.32
CA GLN A 61 5.14 2.27 19.23
C GLN A 61 5.60 2.00 17.80
N GLU A 62 4.94 1.06 17.12
CA GLU A 62 5.26 0.69 15.75
C GLU A 62 4.01 0.23 14.98
N ILE A 63 3.94 0.55 13.69
CA ILE A 63 2.96 0.00 12.76
C ILE A 63 3.71 -0.35 11.47
N ARG A 64 3.64 -1.61 11.06
CA ARG A 64 4.22 -2.12 9.82
C ARG A 64 3.08 -2.61 8.94
N THR A 65 2.98 -2.07 7.73
CA THR A 65 1.99 -2.51 6.76
C THR A 65 2.66 -2.87 5.44
N THR A 66 2.28 -4.02 4.90
CA THR A 66 2.61 -4.42 3.53
C THR A 66 1.32 -4.42 2.70
N ALA A 67 1.38 -3.82 1.52
CA ALA A 67 0.28 -3.83 0.56
C ALA A 67 0.62 -4.72 -0.64
N SER A 68 -0.18 -5.74 -0.87
CA SER A 68 -0.07 -6.62 -2.04
C SER A 68 -1.10 -6.19 -3.09
N VAL A 69 -0.62 -5.64 -4.20
CA VAL A 69 -1.48 -5.15 -5.29
C VAL A 69 -1.72 -6.26 -6.30
N HIS A 70 -2.99 -6.60 -6.54
CA HIS A 70 -3.40 -7.61 -7.51
C HIS A 70 -3.74 -6.92 -8.83
N PHE A 71 -2.96 -7.23 -9.86
CA PHE A 71 -3.10 -6.66 -11.20
C PHE A 71 -3.40 -7.78 -12.19
N ASP A 72 -4.68 -7.86 -12.57
CA ASP A 72 -5.21 -8.99 -13.32
C ASP A 72 -5.98 -8.52 -14.56
N LYS A 73 -6.18 -9.46 -15.48
CA LYS A 73 -7.01 -9.26 -16.66
C LYS A 73 -8.46 -9.62 -16.35
N GLY A 74 -9.31 -8.60 -16.22
CA GLY A 74 -10.76 -8.75 -16.18
C GLY A 74 -11.43 -8.60 -17.56
N ASP A 75 -12.75 -8.55 -17.57
CA ASP A 75 -13.57 -8.45 -18.79
C ASP A 75 -13.29 -7.18 -19.61
N LYS A 76 -12.84 -6.10 -18.95
CA LYS A 76 -12.51 -4.80 -19.55
C LYS A 76 -11.02 -4.63 -19.87
N GLY A 77 -10.22 -5.67 -19.69
CA GLY A 77 -8.76 -5.64 -19.84
C GLY A 77 -8.02 -5.70 -18.51
N TRP A 78 -6.74 -5.32 -18.55
CA TRP A 78 -5.87 -5.32 -17.37
C TRP A 78 -6.19 -4.17 -16.42
N GLY A 79 -6.19 -4.45 -15.12
CA GLY A 79 -6.39 -3.44 -14.09
C GLY A 79 -6.05 -3.94 -12.69
N ILE A 80 -5.93 -3.00 -11.75
CA ILE A 80 -5.81 -3.32 -10.33
C ILE A 80 -7.20 -3.75 -9.84
N THR A 81 -7.31 -5.00 -9.38
CA THR A 81 -8.58 -5.61 -8.97
C THR A 81 -8.76 -5.60 -7.46
N ARG A 82 -7.65 -5.71 -6.71
CA ARG A 82 -7.63 -5.75 -5.24
C ARG A 82 -6.28 -5.25 -4.72
N ILE A 83 -6.29 -4.67 -3.52
CA ILE A 83 -5.09 -4.44 -2.72
C ILE A 83 -5.31 -5.07 -1.35
N ASP A 84 -4.46 -6.02 -0.97
CA ASP A 84 -4.49 -6.67 0.34
C ASP A 84 -3.50 -5.99 1.27
N LEU A 85 -3.99 -5.46 2.40
CA LEU A 85 -3.17 -4.86 3.45
C LEU A 85 -2.94 -5.88 4.55
N ALA A 86 -1.67 -6.21 4.82
CA ALA A 86 -1.24 -6.98 5.96
C ALA A 86 -0.54 -6.04 6.95
N THR A 87 -1.07 -5.92 8.16
CA THR A 87 -0.56 -4.98 9.17
C THR A 87 -0.25 -5.67 10.48
N GLU A 88 0.92 -5.35 11.03
CA GLU A 88 1.34 -5.66 12.38
C GLU A 88 1.54 -4.36 13.15
N GLY A 89 1.12 -4.32 14.42
CA GLY A 89 1.25 -3.12 15.25
C GLY A 89 1.62 -3.45 16.68
N ASP A 90 2.56 -2.68 17.24
CA ASP A 90 2.89 -2.68 18.66
C ASP A 90 2.19 -1.49 19.34
N VAL A 91 1.18 -1.81 20.15
CA VAL A 91 0.33 -0.82 20.83
C VAL A 91 0.05 -1.29 22.26
N PRO A 92 0.87 -0.88 23.24
CA PRO A 92 0.70 -1.34 24.62
C PRO A 92 -0.66 -0.98 25.20
N GLY A 93 -1.31 -1.97 25.84
CA GLY A 93 -2.54 -1.77 26.59
C GLY A 93 -3.83 -1.65 25.75
N ILE A 94 -3.76 -1.84 24.43
CA ILE A 94 -4.97 -1.97 23.61
C ILE A 94 -5.49 -3.41 23.65
N ASP A 95 -6.80 -3.59 23.61
CA ASP A 95 -7.39 -4.90 23.35
C ASP A 95 -7.52 -5.18 21.83
N GLU A 96 -7.57 -6.46 21.47
CA GLU A 96 -7.61 -6.90 20.08
C GLU A 96 -8.83 -6.38 19.31
N ALA A 97 -9.99 -6.28 19.98
CA ALA A 97 -11.22 -5.84 19.32
C ALA A 97 -11.16 -4.35 18.97
N THR A 98 -10.67 -3.52 19.88
CA THR A 98 -10.45 -2.09 19.64
C THR A 98 -9.40 -1.86 18.56
N PHE A 99 -8.29 -2.61 18.60
CA PHE A 99 -7.24 -2.55 17.56
C PHE A 99 -7.82 -2.85 16.17
N LYS A 100 -8.53 -3.98 16.02
CA LYS A 100 -9.15 -4.40 14.76
C LYS A 100 -10.17 -3.40 14.25
N ARG A 101 -11.02 -2.87 15.13
CA ARG A 101 -12.03 -1.86 14.75
C ARG A 101 -11.36 -0.61 14.18
N LEU A 102 -10.37 -0.06 14.88
CA LEU A 102 -9.65 1.14 14.44
C LEU A 102 -8.86 0.91 13.15
N ALA A 103 -8.33 -0.30 12.94
CA ALA A 103 -7.70 -0.68 11.67
C ALA A 103 -8.71 -0.71 10.52
N GLU A 104 -9.90 -1.30 10.72
CA GLU A 104 -10.96 -1.32 9.70
C GLU A 104 -11.53 0.08 9.39
N ASP A 105 -11.59 0.96 10.39
CA ASP A 105 -11.95 2.37 10.19
C ASP A 105 -10.88 3.05 9.32
N ALA A 106 -9.60 2.92 9.67
CA ALA A 106 -8.49 3.49 8.89
C ALA A 106 -8.44 2.93 7.45
N LYS A 107 -8.74 1.65 7.26
CA LYS A 107 -8.79 0.98 5.93
C LYS A 107 -9.82 1.63 5.01
N LYS A 108 -10.97 2.05 5.55
CA LYS A 108 -12.01 2.72 4.77
C LYS A 108 -11.72 4.20 4.59
N ASP A 109 -11.08 4.81 5.58
CA ASP A 109 -11.03 6.26 5.67
C ASP A 109 -9.74 6.95 5.20
N CYS A 110 -8.65 6.20 5.01
CA CYS A 110 -7.40 6.82 4.56
C CYS A 110 -7.55 7.40 3.13
N PRO A 111 -6.90 8.53 2.82
CA PRO A 111 -7.01 9.18 1.51
C PRO A 111 -6.79 8.28 0.30
N VAL A 112 -5.80 7.37 0.34
CA VAL A 112 -5.52 6.45 -0.77
C VAL A 112 -6.61 5.41 -0.94
N SER A 113 -7.25 4.95 0.14
CA SER A 113 -8.41 4.03 0.03
C SER A 113 -9.65 4.67 -0.59
N LYS A 114 -9.77 6.01 -0.56
CA LYS A 114 -10.93 6.74 -1.09
C LYS A 114 -10.79 7.17 -2.54
N ALA A 115 -9.58 7.14 -3.08
CA ALA A 115 -9.27 7.56 -4.44
C ALA A 115 -9.77 6.52 -5.46
#